data_AF-A0AAE3Y529-F1
#
_entry.id   AF-A0AAE3Y529-F1
#
_cell.length_a   1.000
_cell.length_b   1.000
_cell.length_c   1.000
_cell.angle_alpha   90.00
_cell.angle_beta   90.00
_cell.angle_gamma   90.00
#
_symmetry.space_group_name_H-M   'P 1'
#
loop_
_entity.id
_entity.type
_entity.pdbx_description
1 polymer ?
#
loop_
_entity_poly.entity_id
_entity_poly.type
_entity_poly.pdbx_seq_one_letter_code
_entity_poly.pdbx_strand_id
1 'polypeptide(L)'
;MILKIISSILILGAVFMGFKQGSAMFSGKPEMMEMFGKWGFNRTALMINGAVTILASVMILFPRTFVWGNFLMAAGILLIICFHLMDKDFKGVAIELPFLFLNLLIVYLQHPLKT
;
A
#
# COMPACT_ATOMS: atom_id res chain seq x y z
N MET A 1 22.15 -3.85 -14.78
CA MET A 1 22.53 -3.52 -13.37
C MET A 1 21.80 -2.27 -12.86
N ILE A 2 21.80 -1.15 -13.58
CA ILE A 2 21.07 0.08 -13.20
C ILE A 2 19.58 -0.18 -12.93
N LEU A 3 18.88 -0.90 -13.81
CA LEU A 3 17.46 -1.28 -13.61
C LEU A 3 17.23 -2.09 -12.33
N LYS A 4 18.17 -2.95 -11.93
CA LYS A 4 18.07 -3.71 -10.68
C LYS A 4 18.22 -2.80 -9.46
N ILE A 5 19.13 -1.82 -9.52
CA ILE A 5 19.30 -0.82 -8.45
C ILE A 5 18.04 0.03 -8.30
N ILE A 6 17.50 0.54 -9.41
CA ILE A 6 16.26 1.33 -9.40
C ILE A 6 15.11 0.51 -8.82
N SER A 7 14.92 -0.73 -9.30
CA SER A 7 13.85 -1.61 -8.80
C SER A 7 14.00 -1.92 -7.31
N SER A 8 15.22 -2.17 -6.83
CA SER A 8 15.50 -2.36 -5.40
C SER A 8 15.14 -1.12 -4.58
N ILE A 9 15.52 0.08 -5.03
CA ILE A 9 15.19 1.34 -4.32
C ILE A 9 13.67 1.55 -4.28
N LEU A 10 12.98 1.33 -5.40
CA LEU A 10 11.52 1.46 -5.48
C LEU A 10 10.82 0.46 -4.56
N ILE A 11 11.27 -0.80 -4.55
CA ILE A 11 10.75 -1.84 -3.66
C ILE A 11 10.96 -1.44 -2.20
N LEU A 12 12.18 -1.06 -1.80
CA LEU A 12 12.45 -0.66 -0.42
C LEU A 12 11.61 0.56 -0.02
N GLY A 13 11.44 1.54 -0.91
CA GLY A 13 10.56 2.68 -0.69
C GLY A 13 9.10 2.28 -0.49
N ALA A 14 8.56 1.43 -1.37
CA ALA A 14 7.19 0.94 -1.27
C ALA A 14 6.96 0.11 -0.01
N VAL A 15 7.91 -0.75 0.37
CA VAL A 15 7.85 -1.56 1.59
C VAL A 15 7.89 -0.66 2.83
N PHE A 16 8.79 0.32 2.87
CA PHE A 16 8.88 1.26 3.99
C PHE A 16 7.60 2.07 4.16
N MET A 17 7.06 2.60 3.06
CA MET A 17 5.81 3.37 3.07
C MET A 17 4.61 2.50 3.47
N GLY A 18 4.48 1.30 2.88
CA GLY A 18 3.42 0.34 3.21
C GLY A 18 3.48 -0.12 4.66
N PHE A 19 4.68 -0.42 5.18
CA PHE A 19 4.87 -0.79 6.58
C PHE A 19 4.51 0.36 7.53
N LYS A 20 4.92 1.59 7.21
CA LYS A 20 4.59 2.80 7.99
C LYS A 20 3.08 3.06 8.01
N GLN A 21 2.42 2.98 6.85
CA GLN A 21 0.97 3.18 6.72
C GLN A 21 0.21 2.07 7.45
N GLY A 22 0.55 0.81 7.19
CA GLY A 22 -0.06 -0.34 7.85
C GLY A 22 0.12 -0.32 9.37
N SER A 23 1.28 0.11 9.87
CA SER A 23 1.51 0.30 11.32
C SER A 23 0.66 1.43 11.91
N ALA A 24 0.46 2.54 11.19
CA ALA A 24 -0.40 3.62 11.62
C ALA A 24 -1.88 3.18 11.72
N MET A 25 -2.32 2.33 10.77
CA MET A 25 -3.65 1.72 10.79
C MET A 25 -3.78 0.70 11.92
N PHE A 26 -2.79 -0.17 12.09
CA PHE A 26 -2.78 -1.21 13.12
C PHE A 26 -2.74 -0.65 14.55
N SER A 27 -2.02 0.46 14.76
CA SER A 27 -2.02 1.17 16.05
C SER A 27 -3.30 1.98 16.29
N GLY A 28 -4.13 2.17 15.26
CA GLY A 28 -5.34 2.97 15.34
C GLY A 28 -5.04 4.44 15.63
N LYS A 29 -4.06 5.02 14.91
CA LYS A 29 -3.74 6.46 15.05
C LYS A 29 -5.01 7.31 14.91
N PRO A 30 -5.17 8.38 15.72
CA PRO A 30 -6.39 9.21 15.70
C PRO A 30 -6.76 9.70 14.30
N GLU A 31 -5.78 10.08 13.48
CA GLU A 31 -6.00 10.58 12.12
C GLU A 31 -6.56 9.48 11.20
N MET A 32 -6.06 8.25 11.31
CA MET A 32 -6.56 7.10 10.54
C MET A 32 -7.93 6.66 11.05
N MET A 33 -8.16 6.71 12.36
CA MET A 33 -9.47 6.42 12.96
C MET A 33 -10.53 7.42 12.51
N GLU A 34 -10.21 8.71 12.43
CA GLU A 34 -11.15 9.73 11.95
C GLU A 34 -11.46 9.54 10.46
N MET A 35 -10.43 9.31 9.64
CA MET A 35 -10.59 9.12 8.19
C MET A 35 -11.41 7.87 7.86
N PHE A 36 -11.01 6.71 8.39
CA PHE A 36 -11.70 5.45 8.13
C PHE A 36 -13.06 5.38 8.86
N GLY A 37 -13.21 6.09 9.97
CA GLY A 37 -14.48 6.23 10.68
C GLY A 37 -15.58 6.88 9.81
N LYS A 38 -15.22 7.81 8.93
CA LYS A 38 -16.16 8.41 7.95
C LYS A 38 -16.74 7.37 6.99
N TRP A 39 -15.99 6.30 6.72
CA TRP A 39 -16.39 5.20 5.85
C TRP A 39 -17.00 4.00 6.59
N GLY A 40 -17.34 4.18 7.88
CA GLY A 40 -17.98 3.15 8.70
C GLY A 40 -17.04 2.05 9.20
N PHE A 41 -15.71 2.22 9.05
CA PHE A 41 -14.76 1.28 9.64
C PHE A 41 -14.68 1.48 11.15
N ASN A 42 -14.91 0.39 11.89
CA ASN A 42 -14.58 0.36 13.30
C ASN A 42 -13.07 0.13 13.51
N ARG A 43 -12.60 0.33 14.75
CA ARG A 43 -11.18 0.15 15.11
C ARG A 43 -10.64 -1.22 14.68
N THR A 44 -11.41 -2.28 14.87
CA THR A 44 -11.00 -3.64 14.52
C THR A 44 -10.80 -3.80 13.02
N ALA A 45 -11.71 -3.28 12.20
CA ALA A 45 -11.60 -3.31 10.74
C ALA A 45 -10.39 -2.51 10.25
N LEU A 46 -10.12 -1.35 10.86
CA LEU A 46 -8.92 -0.56 10.57
C LEU A 46 -7.64 -1.33 10.92
N MET A 47 -7.61 -2.00 12.07
CA MET A 47 -6.47 -2.81 12.51
C MET A 47 -6.22 -3.99 11.57
N ILE A 48 -7.28 -4.70 11.16
CA ILE A 48 -7.18 -5.81 10.20
C ILE A 48 -6.61 -5.30 8.87
N ASN A 49 -7.12 -4.18 8.36
CA ASN A 49 -6.61 -3.61 7.11
C ASN A 49 -5.13 -3.18 7.25
N GLY A 50 -4.75 -2.62 8.40
CA GLY A 50 -3.36 -2.31 8.71
C GLY A 50 -2.44 -3.55 8.73
N ALA A 51 -2.90 -4.64 9.34
CA ALA A 51 -2.18 -5.91 9.36
C ALA A 51 -2.02 -6.50 7.95
N VAL A 52 -3.06 -6.41 7.12
CA VAL A 52 -3.00 -6.84 5.71
C VAL A 52 -2.00 -5.98 4.93
N THR A 53 -1.97 -4.67 5.11
CA THR A 53 -0.99 -3.77 4.46
C THR A 53 0.45 -4.09 4.91
N ILE A 54 0.67 -4.36 6.20
CA ILE A 54 1.99 -4.80 6.69
C ILE A 54 2.39 -6.11 6.04
N LEU A 55 1.50 -7.11 6.02
CA LEU A 55 1.76 -8.40 5.40
C LEU A 55 2.08 -8.25 3.90
N ALA A 56 1.30 -7.46 3.17
CA ALA A 56 1.53 -7.15 1.77
C ALA A 56 2.92 -6.53 1.55
N SER A 57 3.33 -5.57 2.39
CA SER A 57 4.66 -4.96 2.32
C SER A 57 5.78 -5.98 2.52
N VAL A 58 5.65 -6.90 3.48
CA VAL A 58 6.64 -7.95 3.73
C VAL A 58 6.70 -8.93 2.55
N MET A 59 5.55 -9.27 1.95
CA MET A 59 5.48 -10.16 0.79
C MET A 59 6.19 -9.59 -0.45
N ILE A 60 6.32 -8.27 -0.58
CA ILE A 60 7.04 -7.65 -1.70
C ILE A 60 8.54 -7.93 -1.64
N LEU A 61 9.11 -8.13 -0.44
CA LEU A 61 10.54 -8.39 -0.26
C LEU A 61 11.00 -9.75 -0.83
N PHE A 62 10.07 -10.71 -0.95
CA PHE A 62 10.40 -12.06 -1.40
C PHE A 62 9.98 -12.28 -2.86
N PRO A 63 10.87 -12.74 -3.76
CA PRO A 63 10.56 -12.91 -5.19
C PRO A 63 9.36 -13.82 -5.47
N ARG A 64 9.11 -14.82 -4.61
CA ARG A 64 8.00 -15.76 -4.75
C ARG A 64 6.64 -15.14 -4.44
N THR A 65 6.58 -14.19 -3.51
CA THR A 65 5.34 -13.51 -3.10
C THR A 65 5.22 -12.09 -3.65
N PHE A 66 6.22 -11.63 -4.39
CA PHE A 66 6.34 -10.27 -4.89
C PHE A 66 5.07 -9.75 -5.59
N VAL A 67 4.54 -10.52 -6.54
CA VAL A 67 3.34 -10.13 -7.30
C VAL A 67 2.12 -10.06 -6.38
N TRP A 68 1.98 -11.03 -5.47
CA TRP A 68 0.89 -11.07 -4.51
C TRP A 68 0.94 -9.92 -3.51
N GLY A 69 2.13 -9.55 -3.02
CA GLY A 69 2.33 -8.41 -2.14
C GLY A 69 1.95 -7.09 -2.82
N ASN A 70 2.43 -6.86 -4.05
CA ASN A 70 2.06 -5.67 -4.82
C ASN A 70 0.56 -5.65 -5.16
N PHE A 71 -0.04 -6.80 -5.48
CA PHE A 71 -1.47 -6.90 -5.74
C PHE A 71 -2.31 -6.54 -4.50
N LEU A 72 -1.99 -7.10 -3.33
CA LEU A 72 -2.69 -6.79 -2.09
C LEU A 72 -2.55 -5.31 -1.72
N MET A 73 -1.36 -4.74 -1.89
CA MET A 73 -1.14 -3.31 -1.63
C MET A 73 -1.93 -2.43 -2.62
N ALA A 74 -1.87 -2.74 -3.92
CA ALA A 74 -2.64 -2.03 -4.94
C ALA A 74 -4.15 -2.13 -4.72
N ALA A 75 -4.66 -3.30 -4.32
CA ALA A 75 -6.06 -3.50 -4.00
C ALA A 75 -6.50 -2.67 -2.78
N GLY A 76 -5.66 -2.61 -1.73
CA GLY A 76 -5.90 -1.76 -0.56
C GLY A 76 -5.95 -0.28 -0.91
N ILE A 77 -4.99 0.20 -1.71
CA ILE A 77 -4.96 1.60 -2.18
C ILE A 77 -6.17 1.91 -3.06
N LEU A 78 -6.53 1.00 -3.98
CA LEU A 78 -7.70 1.15 -4.84
C LEU A 78 -8.98 1.25 -4.02
N LEU A 79 -9.13 0.43 -2.98
CA LEU A 79 -10.27 0.51 -2.07
C LEU A 79 -10.37 1.88 -1.40
N ILE A 80 -9.25 2.42 -0.91
CA ILE A 80 -9.18 3.76 -0.30
C ILE A 80 -9.55 4.85 -1.33
N ILE A 81 -9.07 4.73 -2.57
CA ILE A 81 -9.45 5.64 -3.67
C ILE A 81 -10.96 5.58 -3.93
N CYS A 82 -11.56 4.40 -3.96
CA CYS A 82 -13.01 4.25 -4.14
C CYS A 82 -13.78 4.97 -3.03
N PHE A 83 -13.33 4.91 -1.79
CA PHE A 83 -13.96 5.65 -0.69
C PHE A 83 -13.78 7.17 -0.81
N HIS A 84 -12.59 7.65 -1.19
CA HIS A 84 -12.42 9.09 -1.48
C HIS A 84 -13.31 9.57 -2.63
N LEU A 85 -13.49 8.76 -3.69
CA LEU A 85 -14.38 9.09 -4.80
C LEU A 85 -15.85 9.13 -4.36
N MET A 86 -16.26 8.23 -3.48
CA MET A 86 -17.61 8.24 -2.89
C MET A 86 -17.87 9.54 -2.12
N ASP A 87 -16.86 10.05 -1.41
CA ASP A 87 -16.91 11.33 -0.68
C ASP A 87 -16.64 12.56 -1.56
N LYS A 88 -16.41 12.37 -2.87
CA LYS A 88 -16.01 13.42 -3.83
C LYS A 88 -14.71 14.14 -3.43
N ASP A 89 -13.85 13.49 -2.65
CA ASP A 89 -12.56 14.01 -2.20
C ASP A 89 -11.46 13.72 -3.24
N PHE A 90 -11.39 14.57 -4.27
CA PHE A 90 -10.36 14.46 -5.29
C PHE A 90 -8.94 14.68 -4.76
N LYS A 91 -8.77 15.36 -3.62
CA LYS A 91 -7.45 15.57 -3.02
C LYS A 91 -6.92 14.26 -2.45
N GLY A 92 -7.76 13.51 -1.73
CA GLY A 92 -7.43 12.18 -1.25
C GLY A 92 -7.06 11.21 -2.37
N VAL A 93 -7.87 11.20 -3.46
CA VAL A 93 -7.54 10.41 -4.67
C VAL A 93 -6.17 10.77 -5.22
N ALA A 94 -5.87 12.07 -5.37
CA ALA A 94 -4.59 12.53 -5.92
C ALA A 94 -3.38 12.15 -5.04
N ILE A 95 -3.57 11.99 -3.73
CA ILE A 95 -2.53 11.54 -2.81
C ILE A 95 -2.28 10.03 -2.94
N GLU A 96 -3.32 9.23 -3.12
CA GLU A 96 -3.23 7.75 -3.18
C GLU A 96 -2.81 7.24 -4.58
N LEU A 97 -3.15 7.97 -5.64
CA LEU A 97 -2.89 7.58 -7.04
C LEU A 97 -1.40 7.27 -7.34
N PRO A 98 -0.42 8.08 -6.89
CA PRO A 98 1.00 7.79 -7.11
C PRO A 98 1.45 6.46 -6.50
N PHE A 99 0.88 6.07 -5.35
CA PHE A 99 1.21 4.80 -4.69
C PHE A 99 0.64 3.62 -5.46
N LEU A 100 -0.56 3.76 -6.04
CA LEU A 100 -1.11 2.74 -6.93
C LEU A 100 -0.22 2.54 -8.14
N PHE A 101 0.16 3.63 -8.82
CA PHE A 101 1.07 3.56 -9.97
C PHE A 101 2.45 3.03 -9.61
N LEU A 102 2.97 3.35 -8.42
CA LEU A 102 4.23 2.82 -7.93
C LEU A 102 4.20 1.29 -7.83
N ASN A 103 3.13 0.70 -7.26
CA ASN A 103 3.00 -0.76 -7.17
C ASN A 103 2.95 -1.40 -8.57
N LEU A 104 2.21 -0.81 -9.50
CA LEU A 104 2.15 -1.29 -10.88
C LEU A 104 3.51 -1.17 -11.60
N LEU A 105 4.22 -0.06 -11.40
CA LEU A 105 5.55 0.17 -11.95
C LEU A 105 6.56 -0.85 -11.40
N ILE A 106 6.52 -1.12 -10.09
CA ILE A 106 7.37 -2.12 -9.44
C ILE A 106 7.11 -3.50 -10.05
N VAL A 107 5.86 -3.89 -10.24
CA VAL A 107 5.51 -5.17 -10.91
C VAL A 107 6.05 -5.21 -12.34
N TYR A 108 5.91 -4.12 -13.10
CA TYR A 108 6.41 -4.01 -14.46
C TYR A 108 7.93 -4.14 -14.55
N LEU A 109 8.66 -3.49 -13.64
CA LEU A 109 10.13 -3.55 -13.57
C LEU A 109 10.67 -4.91 -13.08
N GLN A 110 9.79 -5.75 -12.55
CA GLN A 110 10.08 -7.07 -11.98
C GLN A 110 11.04 -7.06 -10.78
N HIS A 111 11.07 -8.18 -10.05
CA HIS A 111 11.87 -8.29 -8.85
C HIS A 111 13.37 -8.39 -9.21
N PRO A 112 14.27 -7.56 -8.64
CA PRO A 112 15.69 -7.49 -9.03
C PRO A 112 16.48 -8.78 -8.75
N LEU A 113 16.03 -9.56 -7.75
CA LEU A 113 16.56 -10.89 -7.41
C LEU A 113 15.98 -12.04 -8.25
N LYS A 114 14.98 -11.77 -9.12
CA LYS A 114 14.52 -12.75 -10.10
C LYS A 114 15.50 -12.66 -11.28
N THR A 115 16.29 -13.71 -11.46
CA THR A 115 17.24 -13.83 -12.58
C THR A 115 16.50 -14.19 -13.85
#